data_AF-X1ETH3-F1
#
_entry.id   AF-X1ETH3-F1
#
_cell.length_a   1.000
_cell.length_b   1.000
_cell.length_c   1.000
_cell.angle_alpha   90.00
_cell.angle_beta   90.00
_cell.angle_gamma   90.00
#
_symmetry.space_group_name_H-M   'P 1'
#
loop_
_entity.id
_entity.type
_entity.pdbx_description
1 polymer ?
#
loop_
_entity_poly.entity_id
_entity_poly.type
_entity_poly.pdbx_seq_one_letter_code
_entity_poly.pdbx_strand_id
1 'polypeptide(L)'
;MSMIVQATPAISAGKSFVAPLYRQFDVMNAADVTPFVVTNEYEAVFGSIGPATMQIFVKMFAINWATGQAGIPLAASCIISA
;
A
#
# COMPACT_ATOMS: atom_id res chain seq x y z
N MET A 1 -18.61 1.43 -0.95
CA MET A 1 -17.49 0.47 -1.11
C MET A 1 -16.22 1.29 -1.12
N SER A 2 -15.23 0.93 -0.33
CA SER A 2 -13.94 1.64 -0.27
C SER A 2 -12.81 0.67 -0.58
N MET A 3 -11.64 1.19 -0.96
CA MET A 3 -10.43 0.40 -1.16
C MET A 3 -9.51 0.58 0.04
N ILE A 4 -9.14 -0.53 0.69
CA ILE A 4 -8.08 -0.50 1.70
C ILE A 4 -6.74 -0.54 0.99
N VAL A 5 -5.84 0.37 1.37
CA VAL A 5 -4.48 0.43 0.82
C VAL A 5 -3.49 0.01 1.90
N GLN A 6 -2.73 -1.03 1.60
CA GLN A 6 -1.68 -1.55 2.47
C GLN A 6 -0.34 -1.47 1.76
N ALA A 7 0.72 -1.18 2.52
CA ALA A 7 2.07 -1.24 2.02
C ALA A 7 3.01 -1.84 3.05
N THR A 8 4.22 -2.17 2.61
CA THR A 8 5.35 -2.52 3.48
C THR A 8 6.23 -1.30 3.68
N PRO A 9 7.06 -1.24 4.75
CA PRO A 9 8.18 -0.31 4.75
C PRO A 9 9.13 -0.60 3.58
N ALA A 10 10.05 0.32 3.30
CA ALA A 10 11.14 0.09 2.37
C ALA A 10 12.00 -1.09 2.84
N ILE A 11 12.16 -2.09 1.97
CA ILE A 11 12.96 -3.27 2.26
C ILE A 11 14.01 -3.50 1.18
N SER A 12 14.98 -4.37 1.47
CA SER A 12 15.96 -4.81 0.47
C SER A 12 15.26 -5.37 -0.77
N ALA A 13 15.67 -4.89 -1.94
CA ALA A 13 15.30 -5.50 -3.21
C ALA A 13 15.66 -7.00 -3.20
N GLY A 14 14.75 -7.85 -3.70
CA GLY A 14 14.92 -9.30 -3.75
C GLY A 14 14.28 -10.07 -2.59
N LYS A 15 13.68 -9.40 -1.60
CA LYS A 15 12.82 -10.09 -0.61
C LYS A 15 11.44 -10.36 -1.19
N SER A 16 11.07 -11.63 -1.30
CA SER A 16 9.77 -12.05 -1.85
C SER A 16 8.72 -12.36 -0.78
N PHE A 17 9.13 -12.69 0.45
CA PHE A 17 8.20 -12.97 1.55
C PHE A 17 7.98 -11.72 2.41
N VAL A 18 6.88 -11.01 2.14
CA VAL A 18 6.55 -9.73 2.77
C VAL A 18 5.19 -9.73 3.47
N ALA A 19 4.52 -10.89 3.53
CA ALA A 19 3.19 -11.03 4.13
C ALA A 19 3.03 -10.41 5.54
N PRO A 20 3.98 -10.60 6.49
CA PRO A 20 3.83 -10.03 7.84
C PRO A 20 4.15 -8.51 7.91
N LEU A 21 4.66 -7.92 6.83
CA LEU A 21 5.13 -6.53 6.82
C LEU A 21 4.06 -5.55 6.32
N TYR A 22 2.96 -6.04 5.76
CA TYR A 22 1.88 -5.18 5.29
C TYR A 22 1.20 -4.46 6.46
N ARG A 23 1.11 -3.15 6.35
CA ARG A 23 0.29 -2.30 7.22
C ARG A 23 -0.63 -1.46 6.36
N GLN A 24 -1.86 -1.29 6.84
CA GLN A 24 -2.77 -0.31 6.26
C GLN A 24 -2.22 1.08 6.55
N PHE A 25 -2.17 1.91 5.51
CA PHE A 25 -1.78 3.31 5.65
C PHE A 25 -2.85 4.26 5.12
N ASP A 26 -3.80 3.76 4.31
CA ASP A 26 -4.88 4.59 3.80
C ASP A 26 -6.14 3.79 3.42
N VAL A 27 -7.26 4.52 3.23
CA VAL A 27 -8.56 4.05 2.75
C VAL A 27 -9.05 4.98 1.66
N MET A 28 -9.04 4.52 0.40
CA MET A 28 -9.63 5.29 -0.70
C MET A 28 -11.14 5.12 -0.72
N ASN A 29 -11.86 6.24 -0.73
CA ASN A 29 -13.30 6.30 -0.90
C ASN A 29 -13.68 6.46 -2.38
N ALA A 30 -14.97 6.29 -2.68
CA ALA A 30 -15.47 6.31 -4.06
C ALA A 30 -15.27 7.66 -4.79
N ALA A 31 -14.98 8.73 -4.06
CA ALA A 31 -14.72 10.06 -4.63
C ALA A 31 -13.24 10.29 -4.97
N ASP A 32 -12.33 9.40 -4.57
CA ASP A 32 -10.91 9.57 -4.84
C ASP A 32 -10.60 9.33 -6.31
N VAL A 33 -9.85 10.26 -6.91
CA VAL A 33 -9.54 10.28 -8.34
C VAL A 33 -8.23 9.53 -8.60
N THR A 34 -8.17 8.72 -9.65
CA THR A 34 -6.93 8.06 -10.10
C THR A 34 -6.23 8.92 -11.17
N PRO A 35 -4.92 9.21 -11.06
CA PRO A 35 -3.97 8.73 -10.05
C PRO A 35 -4.11 9.46 -8.70
N PHE A 36 -3.99 8.69 -7.62
CA PHE A 36 -4.11 9.17 -6.25
C PHE A 36 -2.73 9.22 -5.59
N VAL A 37 -2.37 10.34 -4.97
CA VAL A 37 -1.07 10.55 -4.31
C VAL A 37 -1.24 10.22 -2.83
N VAL A 38 -0.44 9.27 -2.35
CA VAL A 38 -0.54 8.72 -0.98
C VAL A 38 0.77 8.82 -0.18
N THR A 39 1.63 9.74 -0.60
CA THR A 39 2.97 9.91 -0.02
C THR A 39 2.90 10.31 1.45
N ASN A 40 2.04 11.25 1.81
CA ASN A 40 1.95 11.77 3.17
C ASN A 40 1.43 10.70 4.14
N GLU A 41 0.43 9.94 3.71
CA GLU A 41 -0.18 8.84 4.45
C GLU A 41 0.82 7.72 4.66
N TYR A 42 1.62 7.40 3.63
CA TYR A 42 2.69 6.42 3.74
C TYR A 42 3.77 6.87 4.73
N GLU A 43 4.24 8.10 4.62
CA GLU A 43 5.25 8.67 5.53
C GLU A 43 4.73 8.80 6.97
N ALA A 44 3.44 9.04 7.17
CA ALA A 44 2.84 9.04 8.51
C ALA A 44 2.93 7.67 9.20
N VAL A 45 2.87 6.56 8.44
CA VAL A 45 2.94 5.20 8.98
C VAL A 45 4.37 4.66 9.07
N PHE A 46 5.20 4.96 8.07
CA PHE A 46 6.53 4.36 7.92
C PHE A 46 7.69 5.34 8.15
N GLY A 47 7.43 6.63 8.32
CA GLY A 47 8.41 7.69 8.59
C GLY A 47 9.15 8.21 7.36
N SER A 48 9.39 7.38 6.34
CA SER A 48 9.99 7.80 5.06
C SER A 48 9.75 6.77 3.95
N ILE A 49 9.78 7.19 2.69
CA ILE A 49 9.79 6.29 1.52
C ILE A 49 11.02 5.37 1.50
N GLY A 50 12.12 5.77 2.14
CA GLY A 50 13.37 5.02 2.18
C GLY A 50 14.32 5.36 1.02
N PRO A 51 15.57 4.87 1.07
CA PRO A 51 16.59 5.19 0.09
C PRO A 51 16.32 4.52 -1.27
N ALA A 52 16.92 5.08 -2.33
CA ALA A 52 16.95 4.49 -3.65
C ALA A 52 17.45 3.03 -3.61
N THR A 53 17.02 2.21 -4.57
CA THR A 53 17.31 0.76 -4.70
C THR A 53 16.60 -0.15 -3.69
N MET A 54 15.89 0.39 -2.70
CA MET A 54 14.96 -0.40 -1.89
C MET A 54 13.65 -0.66 -2.63
N GLN A 55 12.89 -1.64 -2.15
CA GLN A 55 11.63 -2.09 -2.73
C GLN A 55 10.48 -1.82 -1.77
N ILE A 56 9.34 -1.39 -2.31
CA ILE A 56 8.07 -1.28 -1.59
C ILE A 56 7.06 -2.21 -2.26
N PHE A 57 6.30 -2.94 -1.44
CA PHE A 57 5.17 -3.72 -1.88
C PHE A 57 3.89 -3.02 -1.46
N VAL A 58 2.94 -2.92 -2.39
CA VAL A 58 1.63 -2.31 -2.20
C VAL A 58 0.56 -3.35 -2.50
N LYS A 59 -0.46 -3.41 -1.67
CA LYS A 59 -1.60 -4.32 -1.83
C LYS A 59 -2.88 -3.56 -1.55
N MET A 60 -3.87 -3.75 -2.40
CA MET A 60 -5.17 -3.10 -2.32
C MET A 60 -6.29 -4.12 -2.41
N PHE A 61 -7.38 -3.91 -1.67
CA PHE A 61 -8.59 -4.72 -1.80
C PHE A 61 -9.82 -3.88 -1.50
N ALA A 62 -10.91 -4.18 -2.20
CA ALA A 62 -12.21 -3.55 -1.95
C ALA A 62 -12.81 -4.09 -0.65
N ILE A 63 -13.45 -3.23 0.13
CA ILE A 63 -14.26 -3.60 1.28
C ILE A 63 -15.67 -3.01 1.16
N ASN A 64 -16.67 -3.86 1.38
CA ASN A 64 -18.04 -3.44 1.57
C ASN A 64 -18.29 -3.19 3.06
N TRP A 65 -18.37 -1.93 3.47
CA TRP A 65 -18.60 -1.56 4.88
C TRP A 65 -19.92 -2.06 5.46
N ALA A 66 -20.95 -2.28 4.64
CA ALA A 66 -22.24 -2.75 5.12
C ALA A 66 -22.23 -4.24 5.47
N THR A 67 -21.46 -5.05 4.72
CA THR A 67 -21.42 -6.52 4.90
C THR A 67 -20.10 -7.01 5.50
N GLY A 68 -19.08 -6.15 5.59
CA GLY A 68 -17.72 -6.52 6.00
C GLY A 68 -16.97 -7.38 4.97
N GLN A 69 -17.55 -7.60 3.78
CA GLN A 69 -16.95 -8.48 2.77
C GLN A 69 -15.74 -7.80 2.11
N ALA A 70 -14.61 -8.52 2.12
CA ALA A 70 -13.39 -8.14 1.41
C ALA A 70 -13.33 -8.79 0.02
N GLY A 71 -12.93 -8.02 -0.97
CA GLY A 71 -12.66 -8.50 -2.32
C GLY A 71 -11.29 -9.17 -2.47
N ILE A 72 -11.00 -9.64 -3.67
CA ILE A 72 -9.70 -10.24 -4.01
C ILE A 72 -8.63 -9.14 -3.96
N PRO A 73 -7.51 -9.36 -3.23
CA PRO A 73 -6.44 -8.38 -3.18
C PRO A 73 -5.67 -8.33 -4.50
N LEU A 74 -5.39 -7.10 -4.94
CA LEU A 74 -4.44 -6.78 -6.01
C LEU A 74 -3.12 -6.37 -5.35
N ALA A 75 -2.00 -6.87 -5.85
CA ALA A 75 -0.67 -6.57 -5.32
C ALA A 75 0.25 -6.07 -6.43
N ALA A 76 1.09 -5.10 -6.08
CA ALA A 76 2.13 -4.55 -6.93
C ALA A 76 3.40 -4.32 -6.10
N SER A 77 4.53 -4.20 -6.76
CA SER A 77 5.78 -3.80 -6.10
C SER A 77 6.58 -2.89 -7.01
N CYS A 78 7.33 -1.96 -6.43
CA CYS A 78 8.22 -1.06 -7.16
C CYS A 78 9.58 -0.96 -6.46
N ILE A 79 10.61 -0.67 -7.25
CA ILE A 79 11.92 -0.27 -6.76
C ILE A 79 11.93 1.26 -6.68
N ILE A 80 12.41 1.80 -5.57
CA ILE A 80 12.57 3.23 -5.36
C ILE A 80 13.70 3.72 -6.27
N SER A 81 13.36 4.59 -7.21
CA SER A 81 14.35 5.28 -8.05
C SER A 81 15.06 6.36 -7.24
N ALA A 82 16.32 6.64 -7.62
CA ALA A 82 17.02 7.85 -7.23
C ALA A 82 16.38 9.09 -7.86
#